data_AF-K9RHK7-F1
#
_entry.id   AF-K9RHK7-F1
#
_cell.length_a   1.000
_cell.length_b   1.000
_cell.length_c   1.000
_cell.angle_alpha   90.00
_cell.angle_beta   90.00
_cell.angle_gamma   90.00
#
_symmetry.space_group_name_H-M   'P 1'
#
loop_
_entity.id
_entity.type
_entity.pdbx_description
1 polymer ?
#
loop_
_entity_poly.entity_id
_entity_poly.type
_entity_poly.pdbx_seq_one_letter_code
_entity_poly.pdbx_strand_id
1 'polypeptide(L)'
;MPIALIFIIIAIILTLLVHKKRNGGSNRYHARTSDRGCKALRRKLLNLVHHNTADRLINSAKRQHPGKSERWYLEKVIYDLQRGR
;
A
#
# COMPACT_ATOMS: atom_id res chain seq x y z
N MET A 1 35.32 -1.98 16.49
CA MET A 1 35.36 -2.00 15.02
C MET A 1 34.46 -3.03 14.31
N PRO A 2 33.89 -4.09 14.93
CA PRO A 2 32.99 -5.02 14.20
C PRO A 2 31.52 -4.54 14.14
N ILE A 3 31.08 -3.74 15.12
CA ILE A 3 29.68 -3.31 15.25
C ILE A 3 29.23 -2.42 14.08
N ALA A 4 30.12 -1.57 13.55
CA ALA A 4 29.81 -0.68 12.42
C ALA A 4 29.48 -1.45 11.12
N LEU A 5 30.14 -2.58 10.87
CA LEU A 5 29.88 -3.40 9.68
C LEU A 5 28.49 -4.06 9.73
N ILE A 6 28.03 -4.44 10.93
CA ILE A 6 26.70 -5.04 11.12
C ILE A 6 25.61 -4.01 10.79
N PHE A 7 25.75 -2.76 11.22
CA PHE A 7 24.80 -1.70 10.87
C PHE A 7 24.75 -1.41 9.37
N ILE A 8 25.89 -1.42 8.69
CA ILE A 8 25.96 -1.22 7.23
C ILE A 8 25.25 -2.36 6.49
N ILE A 9 25.48 -3.61 6.90
CA ILE A 9 24.81 -4.79 6.30
C ILE A 9 23.29 -4.74 6.55
N ILE A 10 22.86 -4.39 7.77
CA ILE A 10 21.43 -4.24 8.10
C ILE A 10 20.79 -3.12 7.26
N ALA A 11 21.46 -1.99 7.09
CA ALA A 11 20.97 -0.89 6.25
C ALA A 11 20.86 -1.28 4.77
N ILE A 12 21.84 -2.03 4.24
CA ILE A 12 21.82 -2.54 2.87
C ILE A 12 20.68 -3.54 2.68
N ILE A 13 20.48 -4.47 3.62
CA ILE A 13 19.37 -5.44 3.57
C ILE A 13 18.02 -4.71 3.63
N LEU A 14 17.85 -3.75 4.54
CA LEU A 14 16.63 -2.94 4.64
C LEU A 14 16.35 -2.20 3.34
N THR A 15 17.37 -1.60 2.73
CA THR A 15 17.25 -0.86 1.47
C THR A 15 16.87 -1.79 0.31
N LEU A 16 17.51 -2.96 0.21
CA LEU A 16 17.20 -3.97 -0.81
C LEU A 16 15.81 -4.58 -0.62
N LEU A 17 15.32 -4.77 0.61
CA LEU A 17 13.95 -5.24 0.86
C LEU A 17 12.88 -4.20 0.49
N VAL A 18 13.18 -2.91 0.64
CA VAL A 18 12.30 -1.81 0.20
C VAL A 18 12.29 -1.71 -1.33
N HIS A 19 13.44 -1.88 -2.00
CA HIS A 19 13.55 -1.77 -3.45
C HIS A 19 13.12 -3.04 -4.20
N LYS A 20 13.24 -4.23 -3.60
CA LYS A 20 12.82 -5.52 -4.18
C LYS A 20 11.31 -5.76 -4.05
N LYS A 21 10.51 -4.71 -4.23
CA LYS A 21 9.04 -4.84 -4.37
C LYS A 21 8.51 -4.11 -5.60
N ARG A 22 9.02 -4.51 -6.77
CA ARG A 22 8.33 -5.31 -7.80
C ARG A 22 8.55 -4.72 -9.20
N ASN A 23 9.30 -5.49 -9.97
CA ASN A 23 9.23 -5.57 -11.42
C ASN A 23 7.77 -5.88 -11.81
N GLY A 24 6.97 -4.85 -12.04
CA GLY A 24 5.58 -4.93 -12.50
C GLY A 24 5.48 -5.03 -14.02
N GLY A 25 6.40 -5.76 -14.65
CA GLY A 25 6.36 -6.05 -16.08
C GLY A 25 5.55 -7.31 -16.32
N SER A 26 4.22 -7.20 -16.40
CA SER A 26 3.38 -8.07 -17.25
C SER A 26 1.88 -7.82 -17.04
N ASN A 27 1.20 -7.73 -18.20
CA ASN A 27 -0.20 -8.06 -18.42
C ASN A 27 -1.25 -6.94 -18.28
N ARG A 28 -1.53 -6.27 -19.42
CA ARG A 28 -2.64 -5.35 -19.63
C ARG A 28 -4.03 -5.94 -19.28
N TYR A 29 -4.15 -7.28 -19.19
CA TYR A 29 -5.34 -7.95 -18.67
C TYR A 29 -5.54 -7.81 -17.15
N HIS A 30 -4.46 -7.76 -16.36
CA HIS A 30 -4.56 -7.54 -14.91
C HIS A 30 -4.99 -6.12 -14.55
N ALA A 31 -4.68 -5.12 -15.38
CA ALA A 31 -5.12 -3.74 -15.16
C ALA A 31 -6.65 -3.57 -15.23
N ARG A 32 -7.34 -4.27 -16.15
CA ARG A 32 -8.82 -4.20 -16.25
C ARG A 32 -9.54 -4.88 -15.10
N THR A 33 -9.02 -6.01 -14.59
CA THR A 33 -9.60 -6.67 -13.41
C THR A 33 -9.25 -5.93 -12.13
N SER A 34 -8.06 -5.33 -12.04
CA SER A 34 -7.69 -4.50 -10.89
C SER A 34 -8.55 -3.22 -10.82
N ASP A 35 -8.89 -2.59 -11.95
CA ASP A 35 -9.78 -1.43 -11.99
C ASP A 35 -11.18 -1.75 -11.44
N ARG A 36 -11.79 -2.87 -11.86
CA ARG A 36 -13.08 -3.31 -11.32
C ARG A 36 -13.00 -3.61 -9.82
N GLY A 37 -11.94 -4.29 -9.38
CA GLY A 37 -11.70 -4.56 -7.96
C GLY A 37 -11.51 -3.28 -7.13
N CYS A 38 -10.75 -2.31 -7.65
CA CYS A 38 -10.55 -1.00 -7.02
C CYS A 38 -11.86 -0.24 -6.90
N LYS A 39 -12.70 -0.22 -7.94
CA LYS A 39 -14.01 0.45 -7.89
C LYS A 39 -14.94 -0.18 -6.84
N ALA A 40 -14.96 -1.51 -6.75
CA ALA A 40 -15.74 -2.21 -5.74
C ALA A 40 -15.25 -1.91 -4.32
N LEU A 41 -13.92 -1.94 -4.11
CA LEU A 41 -13.31 -1.59 -2.82
C LEU A 41 -13.56 -0.11 -2.46
N ARG A 42 -13.44 0.79 -3.42
CA ARG A 42 -13.70 2.22 -3.21
C ARG A 42 -15.16 2.46 -2.86
N ARG A 43 -16.11 1.78 -3.50
CA ARG A 43 -17.53 1.84 -3.13
C ARG A 43 -17.75 1.29 -1.72
N LYS A 44 -17.11 0.17 -1.37
CA LYS A 44 -17.18 -0.40 -0.02
C LYS A 44 -16.62 0.58 1.02
N LEU A 45 -15.51 1.25 0.73
CA LEU A 45 -14.94 2.27 1.59
C LEU A 45 -15.89 3.47 1.77
N LEU A 46 -16.51 3.93 0.69
CA LEU A 46 -17.49 5.03 0.74
C LEU A 46 -18.78 4.66 1.48
N ASN A 47 -19.14 3.37 1.53
CA ASN A 47 -20.24 2.90 2.37
C ASN A 47 -19.88 2.90 3.86
N LEU A 48 -18.59 2.76 4.20
CA LEU A 48 -18.11 2.77 5.58
C LEU A 48 -17.86 4.19 6.09
N VAL A 49 -17.38 5.10 5.23
CA VAL A 49 -17.00 6.47 5.61
C VAL A 49 -17.34 7.47 4.51
N HIS A 50 -17.55 8.73 4.90
CA HIS A 50 -17.76 9.83 3.96
C HIS A 50 -16.55 10.02 3.01
N HIS A 51 -16.78 10.54 1.81
CA HIS A 51 -15.77 10.69 0.75
C HIS A 51 -14.50 11.41 1.21
N ASN A 52 -14.66 12.52 1.94
CA ASN A 52 -13.54 13.31 2.46
C ASN A 52 -12.70 12.53 3.48
N THR A 53 -13.33 11.68 4.29
CA THR A 53 -12.65 10.84 5.28
C THR A 53 -11.91 9.70 4.58
N ALA A 54 -12.53 9.08 3.57
CA ALA A 54 -11.88 8.05 2.75
C ALA A 54 -10.58 8.59 2.12
N ASP A 55 -10.63 9.77 1.51
CA ASP A 55 -9.46 10.37 0.85
C ASP A 55 -8.35 10.71 1.86
N ARG A 56 -8.71 11.28 3.02
CA ARG A 56 -7.77 11.55 4.11
C ARG A 56 -7.07 10.28 4.61
N LEU A 57 -7.81 9.19 4.78
CA LEU A 57 -7.27 7.91 5.22
C LEU A 57 -6.33 7.30 4.18
N ILE A 58 -6.71 7.33 2.90
CA ILE A 58 -5.86 6.88 1.80
C ILE A 58 -4.58 7.72 1.73
N ASN A 59 -4.68 9.04 1.86
CA ASN A 59 -3.53 9.93 1.85
C ASN A 59 -2.62 9.71 3.06
N SER A 60 -3.19 9.45 4.24
CA SER A 60 -2.42 9.06 5.41
C SER A 60 -1.66 7.74 5.19
N ALA A 61 -2.33 6.73 4.62
CA ALA A 61 -1.71 5.45 4.29
C ALA A 61 -0.63 5.58 3.20
N LYS A 62 -0.81 6.48 2.21
CA LYS A 62 0.20 6.81 1.20
C LYS A 62 1.44 7.44 1.80
N ARG A 63 1.28 8.36 2.76
CA ARG A 63 2.41 8.97 3.48
C ARG A 63 3.20 7.95 4.29
N GLN A 64 2.52 7.02 4.96
CA GLN A 64 3.16 5.98 5.77
C GLN A 64 3.79 4.86 4.93
N HIS A 65 3.19 4.54 3.79
CA HIS A 65 3.62 3.45 2.91
C HIS A 65 3.69 3.92 1.45
N PRO A 66 4.67 4.75 1.07
CA PRO A 66 4.77 5.23 -0.31
C PRO A 66 5.04 4.09 -1.31
N GLY A 67 4.62 4.30 -2.56
CA GLY A 67 4.91 3.38 -3.68
C GLY A 67 4.09 2.08 -3.71
N LYS A 68 2.93 2.01 -3.05
CA LYS A 68 1.99 0.87 -3.19
C LYS A 68 0.94 1.16 -4.25
N SER A 69 0.28 0.11 -4.74
CA SER A 69 -0.84 0.25 -5.68
C SER A 69 -2.07 0.84 -5.00
N GLU A 70 -2.93 1.51 -5.77
CA GLU A 70 -4.19 2.07 -5.25
C GLU A 70 -5.04 1.02 -4.53
N ARG A 71 -5.14 -0.19 -5.11
CA ARG A 71 -5.82 -1.33 -4.51
C ARG A 71 -5.32 -1.64 -3.11
N TRP A 72 -4.00 -1.63 -2.92
CA TRP A 72 -3.39 -1.93 -1.62
C TRP A 72 -3.79 -0.89 -0.57
N TYR A 73 -3.82 0.40 -0.94
CA TYR A 73 -4.28 1.45 -0.03
C TYR A 73 -5.75 1.28 0.32
N LEU A 74 -6.61 0.97 -0.65
CA LEU A 74 -8.03 0.71 -0.42
C LEU A 74 -8.26 -0.48 0.51
N GLU A 75 -7.61 -1.62 0.23
CA GLU A 75 -7.69 -2.82 1.08
C GLU A 75 -7.19 -2.53 2.50
N LYS A 76 -6.06 -1.82 2.64
CA LYS A 76 -5.49 -1.48 3.94
C LYS A 76 -6.41 -0.56 4.75
N VAL A 77 -6.94 0.50 4.14
CA VAL A 77 -7.85 1.43 4.85
C VAL A 77 -9.15 0.71 5.24
N ILE A 78 -9.73 -0.11 4.37
CA ILE A 78 -10.93 -0.89 4.69
C ILE A 78 -10.64 -1.86 5.85
N TYR A 79 -9.50 -2.54 5.81
CA TYR A 79 -9.09 -3.45 6.88
C TYR A 79 -8.95 -2.72 8.22
N ASP A 80 -8.30 -1.56 8.24
CA ASP A 80 -8.12 -0.77 9.46
C ASP A 80 -9.45 -0.24 10.01
N LEU A 81 -10.39 0.14 9.14
CA LEU A 81 -11.75 0.53 9.52
C LEU A 81 -12.56 -0.64 10.09
N GLN A 82 -12.51 -1.81 9.43
CA GLN A 82 -13.25 -2.99 9.87
C GLN A 82 -12.72 -3.57 11.18
N ARG A 83 -11.41 -3.46 11.41
CA ARG A 83 -10.77 -3.99 12.62
C ARG A 83 -11.08 -3.13 13.85
N GLY A 84 -11.67 -1.94 13.67
CA GLY A 84 -11.89 -0.99 14.75
C GLY A 84 -10.54 -0.50 15.26
N ARG A 85 -9.98 0.51 14.61
CA ARG A 85 -8.95 1.31 15.29
C ARG A 85 -9.61 2.19 16.33
#